data_AF-A0A822CL32-F1
#
_entry.id   AF-A0A822CL32-F1
#
_cell.length_a   1.000
_cell.length_b   1.000
_cell.length_c   1.000
_cell.angle_alpha   90.00
_cell.angle_beta   90.00
_cell.angle_gamma   90.00
#
_symmetry.space_group_name_H-M   'P 1'
#
loop_
_entity.id
_entity.type
_entity.pdbx_description
1 polymer ?
#
loop_
_entity_poly.entity_id
_entity_poly.type
_entity_poly.pdbx_seq_one_letter_code
_entity_poly.pdbx_strand_id
1 'polypeptide(L)'
;MYSTPLVLFISLKRYKANGEEKLHSKIKYIEELKLDEWLSKDHLNTISDEKKVYHLFAVVIHNGNDMENGHYICYVKDEITNNWYEANDKLFKKVVFRFDKTESVYLLCYARSDLNKTITLDSFSEEHISTMSINIPHKTSIT
;
A
#
# COMPACT_ATOMS: atom_id res chain seq x y z
N MET A 1 11.06 -21.21 -10.58
CA MET A 1 11.25 -19.84 -11.11
C MET A 1 10.62 -18.90 -10.11
N TYR A 2 11.38 -17.98 -9.54
CA TYR A 2 10.85 -16.99 -8.59
C TYR A 2 10.11 -15.89 -9.39
N SER A 3 9.14 -15.21 -8.80
CA SER A 3 8.42 -14.12 -9.46
C SER A 3 8.16 -13.00 -8.46
N THR A 4 8.03 -11.77 -8.94
CA THR A 4 7.71 -10.62 -8.10
C THR A 4 6.22 -10.63 -7.77
N PRO A 5 5.81 -10.34 -6.52
CA PRO A 5 4.42 -10.45 -6.11
C PRO A 5 3.57 -9.31 -6.70
N LEU A 6 2.29 -9.56 -7.00
CA LEU A 6 1.38 -8.50 -7.45
C LEU A 6 1.21 -7.37 -6.42
N VAL A 7 1.24 -7.74 -5.14
CA VAL A 7 1.20 -6.80 -4.01
C VAL A 7 2.40 -7.10 -3.12
N LEU A 8 3.22 -6.08 -2.88
CA LEU A 8 4.39 -6.14 -2.02
C LEU A 8 4.07 -5.49 -0.67
N PHE A 9 4.20 -6.29 0.39
CA PHE A 9 4.10 -5.83 1.77
C PHE A 9 5.49 -5.73 2.39
N ILE A 10 5.85 -4.53 2.87
CA ILE A 10 7.10 -4.30 3.59
C ILE A 10 6.77 -4.00 5.05
N SER A 11 6.97 -5.00 5.90
CA SER A 11 6.81 -4.86 7.36
C SER A 11 8.13 -4.42 8.00
N LEU A 12 8.07 -3.34 8.77
CA LEU A 12 9.23 -2.78 9.46
C LEU A 12 9.27 -3.31 10.90
N LYS A 13 10.30 -4.08 11.20
CA LYS A 13 10.55 -4.58 12.57
C LYS A 13 10.97 -3.42 13.48
N ARG A 14 9.97 -2.72 14.05
CA ARG A 14 10.17 -1.57 14.92
C ARG A 14 10.41 -1.93 16.39
N TYR A 15 11.28 -2.89 16.61
CA TYR A 15 11.59 -3.37 17.95
C TYR A 15 13.05 -3.69 18.12
N LYS A 16 13.61 -3.36 19.29
CA LYS A 16 14.96 -3.78 19.65
C LYS A 16 15.01 -5.30 19.81
N ALA A 17 16.22 -5.88 19.75
CA ALA A 17 16.41 -7.32 19.85
C ALA A 17 15.92 -7.92 21.18
N ASN A 18 15.85 -7.13 22.26
CA ASN A 18 15.25 -7.51 23.54
C ASN A 18 13.71 -7.47 23.53
N GLY A 19 13.07 -6.93 22.49
CA GLY A 19 11.62 -6.90 22.32
C GLY A 19 10.87 -5.84 23.15
N GLU A 20 11.56 -5.14 24.04
CA GLU A 20 10.91 -4.28 25.05
C GLU A 20 10.77 -2.81 24.60
N GLU A 21 11.51 -2.39 23.57
CA GLU A 21 11.54 -0.98 23.15
C GLU A 21 11.17 -0.81 21.67
N LYS A 22 10.25 0.13 21.44
CA LYS A 22 9.85 0.56 20.10
C LYS A 22 10.97 1.36 19.44
N LEU A 23 11.25 1.04 18.19
CA LEU A 23 12.19 1.82 17.38
C LEU A 23 11.47 2.98 16.69
N HIS A 24 11.80 4.20 17.12
CA HIS A 24 11.30 5.46 16.55
C HIS A 24 12.17 5.99 15.39
N SER A 25 13.05 5.16 14.82
CA SER A 25 13.91 5.59 13.72
C SER A 25 13.09 6.10 12.53
N LYS A 26 13.50 7.26 12.01
CA LYS A 26 12.92 7.83 10.78
C LYS A 26 13.25 6.91 9.61
N ILE A 27 12.23 6.50 8.87
CA ILE A 27 12.42 5.85 7.58
C ILE A 27 12.06 6.79 6.45
N LYS A 28 12.76 6.71 5.33
CA LYS A 28 12.33 7.32 4.08
C LYS A 28 11.68 6.24 3.22
N TYR A 29 10.55 6.56 2.63
CA TYR A 29 9.86 5.73 1.65
C TYR A 29 9.36 6.63 0.53
N ILE A 30 9.11 6.03 -0.63
CA ILE A 30 8.85 6.72 -1.89
C ILE A 30 7.55 6.22 -2.48
N GLU A 31 6.92 7.04 -3.32
CA GLU A 31 5.66 6.66 -3.97
C GLU A 31 5.86 5.56 -5.02
N GLU A 32 6.97 5.62 -5.76
CA GLU A 32 7.33 4.64 -6.79
C GLU A 32 8.60 3.90 -6.36
N LEU A 33 8.48 2.58 -6.18
CA LEU A 33 9.57 1.69 -5.81
C LEU A 33 10.00 0.87 -7.03
N LYS A 34 11.27 0.98 -7.41
CA LYS A 34 11.88 0.19 -8.48
C LYS A 34 12.72 -0.91 -7.89
N LEU A 35 12.44 -2.16 -8.24
CA LEU A 35 13.13 -3.32 -7.66
C LEU A 35 14.53 -3.59 -8.25
N ASP A 36 15.00 -2.79 -9.19
CA ASP A 36 16.20 -3.04 -9.98
C ASP A 36 17.44 -3.36 -9.13
N GLU A 37 17.60 -2.69 -7.98
CA GLU A 37 18.75 -2.86 -7.09
C GLU A 37 18.69 -4.13 -6.22
N TRP A 38 17.51 -4.75 -6.07
CA TRP A 38 17.29 -5.91 -5.19
C TRP A 38 17.09 -7.22 -5.94
N LEU A 39 16.96 -7.17 -7.27
CA LEU A 39 16.80 -8.35 -8.11
C LEU A 39 18.15 -8.89 -8.59
N SER A 40 18.25 -10.21 -8.77
CA SER A 40 19.40 -10.82 -9.42
C SER A 40 19.47 -10.42 -10.90
N LYS A 41 20.68 -10.43 -11.49
CA LYS A 41 20.89 -10.13 -12.92
C LYS A 41 20.00 -10.98 -13.82
N ASP A 42 19.84 -12.26 -13.50
CA ASP A 42 19.01 -13.19 -14.26
C ASP A 42 17.54 -12.77 -14.25
N HIS A 43 17.03 -12.31 -13.10
CA HIS A 43 15.68 -11.77 -13.02
C HIS A 43 15.54 -10.45 -13.77
N LEU A 44 16.49 -9.52 -13.62
CA LEU A 44 16.44 -8.23 -14.31
C LEU A 44 16.27 -8.37 -15.82
N ASN A 45 16.91 -9.39 -16.41
CA ASN A 45 16.85 -9.67 -17.85
C ASN A 45 15.61 -10.47 -18.27
N THR A 46 14.90 -11.10 -17.34
CA THR A 46 13.79 -12.04 -17.65
C THR A 46 12.41 -11.43 -17.39
N ILE A 47 12.26 -10.54 -16.41
CA ILE A 47 10.96 -9.91 -16.11
C ILE A 47 10.82 -8.56 -16.81
N SER A 48 9.61 -8.23 -17.27
CA SER A 48 9.31 -6.94 -17.88
C SER A 48 9.44 -5.79 -16.88
N ASP A 49 9.70 -4.58 -17.36
CA ASP A 49 9.92 -3.42 -16.49
C ASP A 49 8.69 -3.08 -15.64
N GLU A 50 7.48 -3.25 -16.17
CA GLU A 50 6.23 -3.08 -15.42
C GLU A 50 6.09 -4.04 -14.22
N LYS A 51 6.78 -5.19 -14.24
CA LYS A 51 6.82 -6.15 -13.12
C LYS A 51 7.91 -5.84 -12.09
N LYS A 52 8.75 -4.83 -12.34
CA LYS A 52 9.79 -4.33 -11.44
C LYS A 52 9.38 -3.04 -10.71
N VAL A 53 8.35 -2.35 -11.21
CA VAL A 53 7.89 -1.06 -10.68
C VAL A 53 6.64 -1.24 -9.84
N TYR A 54 6.65 -0.62 -8.67
CA TYR A 54 5.60 -0.70 -7.66
C TYR A 54 5.16 0.69 -7.20
N HIS A 55 3.87 0.88 -6.98
CA HIS A 55 3.30 2.12 -6.50
C HIS A 55 2.71 1.96 -5.10
N LEU A 56 3.07 2.87 -4.20
CA LEU A 56 2.56 2.90 -2.84
C LEU A 56 1.07 3.23 -2.87
N PHE A 57 0.25 2.34 -2.31
CA PHE A 57 -1.18 2.56 -2.20
C PHE A 57 -1.68 2.52 -0.75
N ALA A 58 -0.90 1.99 0.20
CA ALA A 58 -1.25 2.12 1.60
C ALA A 58 -0.03 2.22 2.53
N VAL A 59 -0.22 2.95 3.62
CA VAL A 59 0.75 3.11 4.71
C VAL A 59 0.03 2.91 6.03
N VAL A 60 0.43 1.89 6.78
CA VAL A 60 -0.05 1.69 8.14
C VAL A 60 0.98 2.26 9.10
N ILE A 61 0.50 3.10 10.02
CA ILE A 61 1.32 3.63 11.11
C ILE A 61 0.88 3.01 12.44
N HIS A 62 1.84 2.83 13.35
CA HIS A 62 1.59 2.53 14.76
C HIS A 62 1.82 3.80 15.58
N ASN A 63 0.74 4.43 16.04
CA ASN A 63 0.78 5.61 16.90
C ASN A 63 0.82 5.19 18.37
N GLY A 64 1.96 5.38 19.04
CA GLY A 64 2.19 4.91 20.40
C GLY A 64 3.68 4.97 20.75
N ASN A 65 4.02 4.94 22.03
CA ASN A 65 5.42 5.03 22.48
C ASN A 65 6.05 3.66 22.74
N ASP A 66 5.24 2.65 23.03
CA ASP A 66 5.68 1.28 23.24
C ASP A 66 5.11 0.35 22.15
N MET A 67 5.45 -0.92 22.21
CA MET A 67 5.02 -1.93 21.24
C MET A 67 3.70 -2.60 21.60
N GLU A 68 3.36 -2.62 22.88
CA GLU A 68 2.22 -3.37 23.40
C GLU A 68 0.94 -2.54 23.32
N ASN A 69 1.09 -1.22 23.45
CA ASN A 69 0.02 -0.24 23.47
C ASN A 69 0.25 0.79 22.37
N GLY A 70 -0.81 1.00 21.60
CA GLY A 70 -0.85 2.05 20.62
C GLY A 70 -2.06 1.89 19.72
N HIS A 71 -2.06 2.70 18.68
CA HIS A 71 -3.19 2.83 17.79
C HIS A 71 -2.76 2.72 16.34
N TYR A 72 -3.37 1.81 15.60
CA TYR A 72 -3.08 1.64 14.20
C TYR A 72 -3.97 2.55 13.36
N ILE A 73 -3.33 3.33 12.48
CA ILE A 73 -4.02 4.18 11.52
C ILE A 73 -3.51 3.80 10.13
N CYS A 74 -4.43 3.64 9.19
CA CYS A 74 -4.09 3.32 7.81
C CYS A 74 -4.33 4.53 6.92
N TYR A 75 -3.37 4.87 6.07
CA TYR A 75 -3.55 5.80 4.96
C TYR A 75 -3.66 4.97 3.69
N VAL A 76 -4.75 5.14 2.95
CA VAL A 76 -5.02 4.37 1.73
C VAL A 76 -5.26 5.33 0.58
N LYS A 77 -4.66 5.02 -0.56
CA LYS A 77 -4.82 5.72 -1.82
C LYS A 77 -5.90 5.02 -2.64
N ASP A 78 -6.91 5.77 -3.05
CA ASP A 78 -7.87 5.33 -4.06
C ASP A 78 -7.21 5.44 -5.44
N GLU A 79 -7.14 4.34 -6.15
CA GLU A 79 -6.52 4.26 -7.47
C GLU A 79 -7.32 4.99 -8.55
N ILE A 80 -8.65 5.04 -8.43
CA ILE A 80 -9.53 5.68 -9.42
C ILE A 80 -9.42 7.19 -9.32
N THR A 81 -9.52 7.72 -8.09
CA THR A 81 -9.53 9.18 -7.88
C THR A 81 -8.16 9.76 -7.53
N ASN A 82 -7.14 8.90 -7.37
CA ASN A 82 -5.79 9.24 -6.94
C ASN A 82 -5.73 9.99 -5.59
N ASN A 83 -6.79 9.89 -4.78
CA ASN A 83 -6.94 10.59 -3.50
C ASN A 83 -6.51 9.71 -2.34
N TRP A 84 -5.97 10.34 -1.30
CA TRP A 84 -5.62 9.65 -0.07
C TRP A 84 -6.71 9.80 0.99
N TYR A 85 -6.88 8.75 1.77
CA TYR A 85 -7.83 8.66 2.86
C TYR A 85 -7.13 8.17 4.12
N GLU A 86 -7.47 8.76 5.26
CA GLU A 86 -7.11 8.26 6.59
C GLU A 86 -8.26 7.39 7.09
N ALA A 87 -7.98 6.11 7.30
CA ALA A 87 -8.83 5.13 7.96
C ALA A 87 -8.34 4.94 9.40
N ASN A 88 -9.13 5.47 10.33
CA ASN A 88 -8.89 5.46 11.77
C ASN A 88 -10.15 4.93 12.46
N ASP A 89 -10.22 3.61 12.62
CA ASP A 89 -11.40 2.88 13.07
C ASP A 89 -12.68 3.26 12.30
N LYS A 90 -13.60 3.98 12.95
CA LYS A 90 -14.86 4.44 12.38
C LYS A 90 -14.72 5.73 11.56
N LEU A 91 -13.58 6.41 11.66
CA LEU A 91 -13.30 7.62 10.91
C LEU A 91 -12.64 7.24 9.57
N PHE A 92 -13.30 7.61 8.49
CA PHE A 92 -12.75 7.52 7.14
C PHE A 92 -12.88 8.88 6.47
N LYS A 93 -11.76 9.55 6.18
CA LYS A 93 -11.77 10.91 5.63
C LYS A 93 -10.69 11.09 4.58
N LYS A 94 -10.98 11.92 3.58
CA LYS A 94 -9.99 12.36 2.59
C LYS A 94 -8.94 13.24 3.26
N VAL A 95 -7.67 13.04 2.93
CA VAL A 95 -6.53 13.78 3.49
C VAL A 95 -5.54 14.19 2.42
N VAL A 96 -4.75 15.22 2.70
CA VAL A 96 -3.52 15.49 1.96
C VAL A 96 -2.44 14.61 2.56
N PHE A 97 -2.10 13.52 1.87
CA PHE A 97 -1.05 12.62 2.33
C PHE A 97 0.33 13.27 2.15
N ARG A 98 1.18 13.10 3.16
CA ARG A 98 2.56 13.56 3.17
C ARG A 98 3.46 12.41 3.61
N PHE A 99 4.61 12.30 2.96
CA PHE A 99 5.64 11.31 3.25
C PHE A 99 6.50 11.68 4.48
N ASP A 100 6.04 12.64 5.28
CA ASP A 100 6.73 13.17 6.47
C ASP A 100 6.53 12.29 7.73
N LYS A 101 5.47 11.48 7.74
CA LYS A 101 5.24 10.44 8.76
C LYS A 101 6.26 9.33 8.56
N THR A 102 7.40 9.43 9.24
CA THR A 102 8.58 8.56 9.03
C THR A 102 8.93 7.69 10.25
N GLU A 103 8.59 8.14 11.45
CA GLU A 103 8.95 7.47 12.72
C GLU A 103 7.93 6.41 13.16
N SER A 104 6.71 6.46 12.60
CA SER A 104 5.59 5.61 13.02
C SER A 104 5.15 4.60 11.98
N VAL A 105 5.73 4.60 10.77
CA VAL A 105 5.35 3.69 9.68
C VAL A 105 5.68 2.25 10.05
N TYR A 106 4.68 1.38 10.06
CA TYR A 106 4.83 -0.01 10.44
C TYR A 106 4.76 -0.94 9.22
N LEU A 107 3.85 -0.67 8.29
CA LEU A 107 3.65 -1.45 7.08
C LEU A 107 3.53 -0.51 5.88
N LEU A 108 4.26 -0.83 4.82
CA LEU A 108 4.09 -0.20 3.51
C LEU A 108 3.50 -1.23 2.54
N CYS A 109 2.47 -0.82 1.82
CA CYS A 109 1.78 -1.66 0.85
C CYS A 109 1.93 -1.06 -0.55
N TYR A 110 2.49 -1.86 -1.44
CA TYR A 110 2.81 -1.47 -2.80
C TYR A 110 2.12 -2.39 -3.80
N ALA A 111 1.54 -1.83 -4.85
CA ALA A 111 0.93 -2.56 -5.95
C ALA A 111 1.87 -2.54 -7.16
N ARG A 112 2.02 -3.67 -7.83
CA ARG A 112 2.82 -3.78 -9.06
C ARG A 112 2.14 -2.99 -10.19
N SER A 113 2.91 -2.37 -11.07
CA SER A 113 2.37 -1.44 -12.08
C SER A 113 1.43 -2.09 -13.10
N ASP A 114 1.55 -3.40 -13.30
CA ASP A 114 0.69 -4.22 -14.17
C ASP A 114 -0.47 -4.89 -13.41
N LEU A 115 -0.74 -4.53 -12.15
CA LEU A 115 -1.77 -5.16 -11.33
C LEU A 115 -3.14 -5.11 -12.03
N ASN A 116 -3.58 -3.94 -12.47
CA ASN A 116 -4.88 -3.80 -13.15
C ASN A 116 -4.95 -4.58 -14.45
N LYS A 117 -3.85 -4.62 -15.21
CA LYS A 117 -3.78 -5.42 -16.44
C LYS A 117 -3.93 -6.91 -16.11
N THR A 118 -3.25 -7.36 -15.06
CA THR A 118 -3.31 -8.76 -14.59
C THR A 118 -4.72 -9.11 -14.14
N ILE A 119 -5.36 -8.26 -13.33
CA ILE A 119 -6.73 -8.47 -12.88
C ILE A 119 -7.68 -8.51 -14.09
N THR A 120 -7.58 -7.57 -15.03
CA THR A 120 -8.44 -7.59 -16.24
C THR A 120 -8.21 -8.81 -17.14
N LEU A 121 -7.01 -9.37 -17.16
CA LEU A 121 -6.71 -10.60 -17.92
C LEU A 121 -7.27 -11.84 -17.23
N ASP A 122 -7.25 -11.87 -15.90
CA ASP A 122 -7.77 -13.00 -15.10
C ASP A 122 -9.29 -12.94 -14.87
N SER A 123 -9.93 -11.78 -15.07
CA SER A 123 -11.36 -11.55 -14.76
C SER A 123 -12.31 -11.50 -15.98
N PHE A 124 -11.90 -12.01 -17.14
CA PHE A 124 -12.80 -12.15 -18.30
C PHE A 124 -12.74 -13.56 -18.92
N SER A 125 -13.55 -14.47 -18.36
CA SER A 125 -14.44 -15.28 -19.21
C SER A 125 -15.74 -14.49 -19.37
N GLU A 126 -16.22 -14.32 -20.60
CA GLU A 126 -17.14 -13.25 -21.04
C GLU A 126 -18.55 -13.16 -20.39
N GLU A 127 -18.92 -13.97 -19.39
CA GLU A 127 -20.33 -14.07 -18.95
C GLU A 127 -20.77 -13.14 -17.80
N HIS A 128 -19.92 -12.31 -17.19
CA HIS A 128 -20.29 -11.59 -15.95
C HIS A 128 -20.17 -10.06 -15.93
N ILE A 129 -20.17 -9.41 -17.10
CA ILE A 129 -20.10 -7.93 -17.20
C ILE A 129 -21.36 -7.23 -16.62
N SER A 130 -22.48 -7.94 -16.39
CA SER A 130 -23.72 -7.30 -15.96
C SER A 130 -23.78 -6.86 -14.48
N THR A 131 -22.86 -7.29 -13.60
CA THR A 131 -23.04 -7.09 -12.14
C THR A 131 -22.08 -6.10 -11.48
N MET A 132 -21.05 -5.60 -12.17
CA MET A 132 -20.16 -4.56 -11.62
C MET A 132 -20.69 -3.14 -11.88
N SER A 133 -21.87 -2.84 -11.35
CA SER A 133 -22.22 -1.45 -11.01
C SER A 133 -21.81 -1.23 -9.55
N ILE A 134 -20.63 -0.62 -9.33
CA ILE A 134 -20.22 -0.20 -7.99
C ILE A 134 -21.15 0.94 -7.58
N ASN A 135 -22.15 0.61 -6.76
CA ASN A 135 -23.12 1.55 -6.25
C ASN A 135 -22.44 2.39 -5.16
N ILE A 136 -21.84 3.52 -5.55
CA ILE A 136 -21.34 4.53 -4.61
C ILE A 136 -22.58 5.22 -4.02
N PRO A 137 -22.82 5.19 -2.69
CA PRO A 137 -23.93 5.92 -2.11
C PRO A 137 -23.66 7.43 -2.22
N HIS A 138 -24.26 8.06 -3.22
CA HIS A 138 -24.56 9.47 -3.19
C HIS A 138 -25.64 9.71 -2.12
N LYS A 139 -25.32 10.48 -1.07
CA LYS A 139 -26.31 11.23 -0.31
C LYS A 139 -25.71 12.58 0.05
N THR A 140 -25.81 13.56 -0.85
CA THR A 140 -26.90 14.56 -0.97
C THR A 140 -26.80 15.63 0.11
N SER A 141 -26.30 16.81 -0.28
CA SER A 141 -26.51 18.07 0.44
C SER A 141 -28.00 18.37 0.55
N ILE A 142 -28.51 18.66 1.75
CA ILE A 142 -29.69 19.52 1.92
C ILE A 142 -29.54 20.35 3.21
N THR A 143 -29.62 21.68 3.01
CA THR A 143 -29.84 22.83 3.91
C THR A 143 -28.87 23.09 5.06
#